data_AF-A0A200QTI0-F1
#
_entry.id   AF-A0A200QTI0-F1
#
_cell.length_a   1.000
_cell.length_b   1.000
_cell.length_c   1.000
_cell.angle_alpha   90.00
_cell.angle_beta   90.00
_cell.angle_gamma   90.00
#
_symmetry.space_group_name_H-M   'P 1'
#
loop_
_entity.id
_entity.type
_entity.pdbx_description
1 polymer ?
#
loop_
_entity_poly.entity_id
_entity_poly.type
_entity_poly.pdbx_seq_one_letter_code
_entity_poly.pdbx_strand_id
1 'polypeptide(L)'
;MSSLRNAISRRAHKERAQPHSRKTFGLLEKHKDYVVRAKAFHQKEESLRKLREKAAFKNPDEFYFKMVRTRTVNGVHKPESQANKYTQDELMLMKTQDIGYILQKVQSEKKKIEKLSSTLHSLGNQPPNKHVYYAEDREEAKEIRSSSSERGKLPSPEDVPAHIQRKTAASYRELEARMKRVNELEKLCMDMALQKELQKKGRKRKLRDDEIVSPTTGPVYKWRTERKRILDFLDEVKTLDYIHSAVELKHINTVRLLIVSWVPRKTIRRSGGGGLGEDGAARMLLAKDFMGSKSYHAAWVGVGAAGVDEELAW
;
A
#
# COMPACT_ATOMS: atom_id res chain seq x y z
N MET A 1 23.90 -74.01 -20.52
CA MET A 1 24.70 -73.31 -21.54
C MET A 1 23.81 -72.89 -22.70
N SER A 2 23.86 -71.63 -23.11
CA SER A 2 23.03 -71.05 -24.18
C SER A 2 23.88 -70.69 -25.41
N SER A 3 24.68 -71.63 -25.93
CA SER A 3 25.73 -71.33 -26.92
C SER A 3 25.20 -71.10 -28.35
N LEU A 4 24.00 -71.57 -28.72
CA LEU A 4 23.42 -71.37 -30.06
C LEU A 4 22.18 -70.45 -30.07
N ARG A 5 21.84 -69.82 -28.93
CA ARG A 5 20.61 -69.00 -28.81
C ARG A 5 20.68 -67.65 -29.53
N ASN A 6 21.87 -67.18 -29.91
CA ASN A 6 22.11 -65.88 -30.52
C ASN A 6 22.26 -65.94 -32.06
N ALA A 7 22.37 -67.13 -32.65
CA ALA A 7 22.51 -67.30 -34.10
C ALA A 7 21.18 -67.07 -34.86
N ILE A 8 20.04 -67.20 -34.17
CA ILE A 8 18.70 -66.93 -34.72
C ILE A 8 17.95 -66.08 -33.70
N SER A 9 17.58 -64.85 -34.08
CA SER A 9 16.82 -63.94 -33.22
C SER A 9 15.42 -64.52 -32.92
N ARG A 10 15.05 -64.60 -31.63
CA ARG A 10 13.69 -64.99 -31.23
C ARG A 10 12.76 -63.78 -31.37
N ARG A 11 11.61 -63.98 -32.00
CA ARG A 11 10.59 -62.94 -32.14
C ARG A 11 10.04 -62.54 -30.77
N ALA A 12 10.05 -61.24 -30.47
CA ALA A 12 9.36 -60.70 -29.30
C ALA A 12 7.84 -60.74 -29.54
N HIS A 13 7.10 -61.35 -28.61
CA HIS A 13 5.65 -61.32 -28.62
C HIS A 13 5.15 -59.99 -28.06
N LYS A 14 4.38 -59.24 -28.87
CA LYS A 14 3.79 -57.96 -28.47
C LYS A 14 2.52 -58.17 -27.65
N GLU A 15 2.29 -57.30 -26.68
CA GLU A 15 1.06 -57.32 -25.87
C GLU A 15 -0.12 -56.70 -26.64
N ARG A 16 -1.33 -57.19 -26.41
CA ARG A 16 -2.57 -56.65 -27.00
C ARG A 16 -3.09 -55.45 -26.21
N ALA A 17 -3.60 -54.45 -26.91
CA ALA A 17 -4.28 -53.29 -26.34
C ALA A 17 -5.69 -53.62 -25.81
N GLN A 18 -6.31 -52.68 -25.07
CA GLN A 18 -7.71 -52.74 -24.66
C GLN A 18 -8.63 -52.65 -25.90
N PRO A 19 -9.72 -53.45 -26.01
CA PRO A 19 -10.70 -53.31 -27.08
C PRO A 19 -11.34 -51.91 -27.11
N HIS A 20 -11.61 -51.40 -28.30
CA HIS A 20 -12.10 -50.02 -28.49
C HIS A 20 -13.41 -49.75 -27.72
N SER A 21 -14.34 -50.71 -27.70
CA SER A 21 -15.61 -50.62 -26.98
C SER A 21 -15.46 -50.48 -25.45
N ARG A 22 -14.33 -50.92 -24.89
CA ARG A 22 -14.03 -50.89 -23.45
C ARG A 22 -12.95 -49.88 -23.08
N LYS A 23 -12.58 -48.99 -24.01
CA LYS A 23 -11.56 -47.96 -23.79
C LYS A 23 -11.94 -46.99 -22.64
N THR A 24 -13.22 -46.88 -22.32
CA THR A 24 -13.75 -46.10 -21.19
C THR A 24 -13.20 -46.54 -19.82
N PHE A 25 -12.87 -47.82 -19.66
CA PHE A 25 -12.35 -48.37 -18.39
C PHE A 25 -10.84 -48.22 -18.23
N GLY A 26 -10.17 -47.53 -19.16
CA GLY A 26 -8.73 -47.33 -19.13
C GLY A 26 -7.92 -48.54 -19.63
N LEU A 27 -6.65 -48.59 -19.20
CA LEU A 27 -5.67 -49.59 -19.65
C LEU A 27 -6.08 -51.00 -19.19
N LEU A 28 -5.96 -51.98 -20.09
CA LEU A 28 -6.18 -53.39 -19.75
C LEU A 28 -4.99 -53.94 -18.96
N GLU A 29 -5.14 -54.04 -17.64
CA GLU A 29 -4.12 -54.62 -16.75
C GLU A 29 -3.67 -56.00 -17.26
N LYS A 30 -2.35 -56.21 -17.31
CA LYS A 30 -1.72 -57.50 -17.59
C LYS A 30 -1.16 -58.09 -16.31
N HIS A 31 -0.67 -59.33 -16.38
CA HIS A 31 -0.12 -60.02 -15.22
C HIS A 31 1.01 -59.23 -14.53
N LYS A 32 1.87 -58.55 -15.30
CA LYS A 32 2.92 -57.67 -14.74
C LYS A 32 2.34 -56.54 -13.87
N ASP A 33 1.25 -55.92 -14.33
CA ASP A 33 0.59 -54.81 -13.63
C ASP A 33 -0.13 -55.34 -12.38
N TYR A 34 -0.80 -56.49 -12.50
CA TYR A 34 -1.41 -57.20 -11.37
C TYR A 34 -0.39 -57.50 -10.27
N VAL A 35 0.79 -58.03 -10.64
CA VAL A 35 1.84 -58.35 -9.66
C VAL A 35 2.31 -57.09 -8.92
N VAL A 36 2.48 -55.97 -9.63
CA VAL A 36 2.84 -54.69 -9.00
C VAL A 36 1.73 -54.22 -8.05
N ARG A 37 0.47 -54.28 -8.48
CA ARG A 37 -0.69 -53.90 -7.67
C ARG A 37 -0.84 -54.77 -6.42
N ALA A 38 -0.73 -56.09 -6.56
CA ALA A 38 -0.82 -57.05 -5.46
C ALA A 38 0.31 -56.85 -4.44
N LYS A 39 1.55 -56.65 -4.91
CA LYS A 39 2.68 -56.32 -4.03
C LYS A 39 2.42 -55.03 -3.25
N ALA A 40 1.96 -53.97 -3.91
CA ALA A 40 1.65 -52.70 -3.26
C ALA A 40 0.50 -52.83 -2.24
N PHE A 41 -0.51 -53.66 -2.53
CA PHE A 41 -1.60 -53.94 -1.60
C PHE A 41 -1.11 -54.65 -0.34
N HIS A 42 -0.36 -55.75 -0.49
CA HIS A 42 0.19 -56.48 0.67
C HIS A 42 1.17 -55.62 1.50
N GLN A 43 1.96 -54.74 0.87
CA GLN A 43 2.81 -53.80 1.59
C GLN A 43 1.99 -52.83 2.46
N LYS A 44 0.86 -52.32 1.95
CA LYS A 44 -0.03 -51.45 2.72
C LYS A 44 -0.70 -52.21 3.86
N GLU A 45 -1.16 -53.43 3.58
CA GLU A 45 -1.79 -54.30 4.57
C GLU A 45 -0.83 -54.64 5.72
N GLU A 46 0.41 -55.04 5.41
CA GLU A 46 1.43 -55.33 6.41
C GLU A 46 1.76 -54.09 7.25
N SER A 47 1.83 -52.91 6.61
CA SER A 47 2.07 -51.64 7.28
C SER A 47 0.93 -51.29 8.24
N LEU A 48 -0.32 -51.46 7.82
CA LEU A 48 -1.50 -51.25 8.66
C LEU A 48 -1.55 -52.25 9.82
N ARG A 49 -1.17 -53.52 9.60
CA ARG A 49 -1.08 -54.52 10.66
C ARG A 49 -0.10 -54.09 11.75
N LYS A 50 1.11 -53.66 11.36
CA LYS A 50 2.13 -53.14 12.29
C LYS A 50 1.65 -51.89 13.04
N LEU A 51 0.94 -50.98 12.38
CA LEU A 51 0.39 -49.78 13.03
C LEU A 51 -0.71 -50.11 14.04
N ARG A 52 -1.58 -51.07 13.72
CA ARG A 52 -2.63 -51.56 14.64
C ARG A 52 -2.02 -52.23 15.86
N GLU A 53 -1.00 -53.06 15.67
CA GLU A 53 -0.26 -53.70 16.75
C GLU A 53 0.40 -52.67 17.67
N LYS A 54 1.11 -51.69 17.11
CA LYS A 54 1.69 -50.57 17.89
C LYS A 54 0.64 -49.76 18.65
N ALA A 55 -0.53 -49.53 18.04
CA ALA A 55 -1.62 -48.83 18.70
C ALA A 55 -2.24 -49.64 19.86
N ALA A 56 -2.34 -50.97 19.71
CA ALA A 56 -2.86 -51.87 20.73
C ALA A 56 -1.90 -52.00 21.93
N PHE A 57 -0.59 -52.06 21.69
CA PHE A 57 0.44 -52.15 22.72
C PHE A 57 0.94 -50.79 23.23
N LYS A 58 0.22 -49.70 22.96
CA LYS A 58 0.62 -48.36 23.39
C LYS A 58 0.51 -48.23 24.92
N ASN A 59 1.57 -47.73 25.57
CA ASN A 59 1.52 -47.38 26.99
C ASN A 59 0.74 -46.06 27.19
N PRO A 60 -0.35 -46.03 28.00
CA PRO A 60 -1.11 -44.80 28.25
C PRO A 60 -0.30 -43.70 28.95
N ASP A 61 0.71 -44.08 29.75
CA ASP A 61 1.51 -43.16 30.56
C ASP A 61 2.83 -42.75 29.87
N GLU A 62 2.98 -43.04 28.57
CA GLU A 62 4.20 -42.67 27.83
C GLU A 62 4.35 -41.14 27.73
N PHE A 63 5.56 -40.64 28.03
CA PHE A 63 5.89 -39.23 27.91
C PHE A 63 7.13 -39.01 27.05
N TYR A 64 6.98 -38.20 26.01
CA TYR A 64 8.07 -37.70 25.18
C TYR A 64 8.16 -36.17 25.29
N PHE A 65 9.37 -35.61 25.39
CA PHE A 65 9.57 -34.16 25.49
C PHE A 65 8.94 -33.34 24.35
N LYS A 66 8.77 -33.94 23.16
CA LYS A 66 8.09 -33.30 22.01
C LYS A 66 6.59 -33.07 22.25
N MET A 67 5.96 -33.80 23.17
CA MET A 67 4.56 -33.62 23.54
C MET A 67 4.30 -32.28 24.23
N VAL A 68 5.33 -31.63 24.80
CA VAL A 68 5.21 -30.30 25.41
C VAL A 68 4.99 -29.21 24.34
N ARG A 69 5.61 -29.35 23.16
CA ARG A 69 5.56 -28.34 22.07
C ARG A 69 4.53 -28.65 20.99
N THR A 70 4.07 -29.90 20.92
CA THR A 70 3.12 -30.35 19.89
C THR A 70 1.80 -30.76 20.51
N ARG A 71 0.71 -30.63 19.75
CA ARG A 71 -0.63 -30.93 20.26
C ARG A 71 -1.40 -31.83 19.30
N THR A 72 -2.25 -32.66 19.86
CA THR A 72 -3.22 -33.45 19.09
C THR A 72 -4.52 -32.67 19.00
N VAL A 73 -5.02 -32.44 17.79
CA VAL A 73 -6.30 -31.77 17.55
C VAL A 73 -7.20 -32.77 16.83
N ASN A 74 -8.36 -33.09 17.40
CA ASN A 74 -9.30 -34.09 16.87
C ASN A 74 -8.64 -35.46 16.59
N GLY A 75 -7.76 -35.92 17.49
CA GLY A 75 -7.07 -37.20 17.34
C GLY A 75 -5.90 -37.22 16.35
N VAL A 76 -5.62 -36.11 15.65
CA VAL A 76 -4.47 -36.00 14.72
C VAL A 76 -3.38 -35.12 15.32
N HIS A 77 -2.16 -35.65 15.35
CA HIS A 77 -0.97 -34.90 15.78
C HIS A 77 -0.74 -33.71 14.84
N LYS A 78 -0.70 -32.50 15.38
CA LYS A 78 -0.33 -31.29 14.64
C LYS A 78 1.05 -30.83 15.10
N PRO A 79 2.02 -30.69 14.16
CA PRO A 79 3.29 -30.08 14.49
C PRO A 79 3.08 -28.62 14.90
N GLU A 80 4.07 -28.07 15.61
CA GLU A 80 4.08 -26.68 16.04
C GLU A 80 3.96 -25.74 14.81
N SER A 81 2.97 -24.84 14.85
CA SER A 81 2.75 -23.89 13.76
C SER A 81 3.80 -22.80 13.79
N GLN A 82 4.54 -22.62 12.69
CA GLN A 82 5.53 -21.55 12.53
C GLN A 82 4.93 -20.13 12.37
N ALA A 83 3.63 -19.95 12.62
CA ALA A 83 2.88 -18.74 12.28
C ALA A 83 3.19 -17.53 13.18
N ASN A 84 3.60 -17.74 14.44
CA ASN A 84 3.85 -16.68 15.41
C ASN A 84 5.32 -16.59 15.80
N LYS A 85 6.21 -16.49 14.82
CA LYS A 85 7.66 -16.33 15.07
C LYS A 85 8.05 -14.91 15.44
N TYR A 86 7.28 -13.92 15.01
CA TYR A 86 7.67 -12.52 15.11
C TYR A 86 7.16 -11.88 16.40
N THR A 87 8.02 -11.07 16.99
CA THR A 87 7.66 -10.18 18.09
C THR A 87 6.78 -9.03 17.58
N GLN A 88 6.07 -8.35 18.49
CA GLN A 88 5.23 -7.22 18.13
C GLN A 88 6.02 -6.09 17.46
N ASP A 89 7.27 -5.88 17.89
CA ASP A 89 8.13 -4.81 17.35
C ASP A 89 8.60 -5.12 15.93
N GLU A 90 8.93 -6.40 15.63
CA GLU A 90 9.25 -6.84 14.27
C GLU A 90 8.04 -6.68 13.33
N LEU A 91 6.84 -7.02 13.79
CA LEU A 91 5.61 -6.81 13.01
C LEU A 91 5.36 -5.32 12.74
N MET A 92 5.66 -4.44 13.71
CA MET A 92 5.56 -3.00 13.54
C MET A 92 6.57 -2.45 12.54
N LEU A 93 7.79 -2.99 12.54
CA LEU A 93 8.82 -2.64 11.57
C LEU A 93 8.40 -3.03 10.15
N MET A 94 7.94 -4.27 9.94
CA MET A 94 7.45 -4.75 8.64
C MET A 94 6.31 -3.86 8.12
N LYS A 95 5.31 -3.56 8.95
CA LYS A 95 4.22 -2.63 8.58
C LYS A 95 4.72 -1.24 8.21
N THR A 96 5.76 -0.75 8.87
CA THR A 96 6.36 0.55 8.56
C THR A 96 7.00 0.54 7.19
N GLN A 97 7.70 -0.55 6.84
CA GLN A 97 8.28 -0.75 5.51
C GLN A 97 7.20 -0.83 4.42
N ASP A 98 6.11 -1.57 4.67
CA ASP A 98 4.99 -1.69 3.74
C ASP A 98 4.32 -0.33 3.47
N ILE A 99 4.06 0.45 4.54
CA ILE A 99 3.52 1.83 4.40
C ILE A 99 4.46 2.68 3.55
N GLY A 100 5.77 2.61 3.79
CA GLY A 100 6.77 3.34 2.99
C GLY A 100 6.74 2.94 1.51
N TYR A 101 6.63 1.65 1.21
CA TYR A 101 6.50 1.15 -0.16
C TYR A 101 5.24 1.66 -0.85
N ILE A 102 4.10 1.61 -0.17
CA ILE A 102 2.82 2.10 -0.73
C ILE A 102 2.88 3.60 -0.98
N LEU A 103 3.43 4.39 -0.04
CA LEU A 103 3.63 5.84 -0.22
C LEU A 103 4.51 6.14 -1.44
N GLN A 104 5.60 5.39 -1.63
CA GLN A 104 6.44 5.50 -2.83
C GLN A 104 5.63 5.21 -4.11
N LYS A 105 4.76 4.19 -4.09
CA LYS A 105 3.88 3.88 -5.24
C LYS A 105 2.86 4.98 -5.50
N VAL A 106 2.22 5.52 -4.47
CA VAL A 106 1.32 6.69 -4.58
C VAL A 106 2.03 7.85 -5.26
N GLN A 107 3.22 8.21 -4.79
CA GLN A 107 4.00 9.31 -5.39
C GLN A 107 4.38 9.03 -6.85
N SER A 108 4.75 7.78 -7.18
CA SER A 108 5.07 7.40 -8.55
C SER A 108 3.88 7.51 -9.49
N GLU A 109 2.68 7.15 -9.04
CA GLU A 109 1.44 7.26 -9.84
C GLU A 109 0.99 8.72 -9.95
N LYS A 110 1.08 9.52 -8.88
CA LYS A 110 0.82 10.97 -8.94
C LYS A 110 1.68 11.66 -10.00
N LYS A 111 2.99 11.36 -10.03
CA LYS A 111 3.90 11.90 -11.07
C LYS A 111 3.51 11.46 -12.49
N LYS A 112 2.97 10.24 -12.67
CA LYS A 112 2.48 9.77 -13.98
C LYS A 112 1.19 10.49 -14.38
N ILE A 113 0.28 10.71 -13.43
CA ILE A 113 -0.95 11.48 -13.65
C ILE A 113 -0.59 12.91 -14.04
N GLU A 114 0.34 13.55 -13.34
CA GLU A 114 0.80 14.91 -13.64
C GLU A 114 1.37 15.00 -15.07
N LYS A 115 2.23 14.07 -15.48
CA LYS A 115 2.78 14.01 -16.85
C LYS A 115 1.72 13.78 -17.92
N LEU A 116 0.74 12.91 -17.67
CA LEU A 116 -0.36 12.70 -18.62
C LEU A 116 -1.27 13.93 -18.68
N SER A 117 -1.60 14.50 -17.53
CA SER A 117 -2.47 15.66 -17.41
C SER A 117 -1.85 16.88 -18.08
N SER A 118 -0.52 17.05 -18.03
CA SER A 118 0.16 18.12 -18.74
C SER A 118 0.17 17.91 -20.26
N THR A 119 0.13 16.66 -20.71
CA THR A 119 0.07 16.31 -22.15
C THR A 119 -1.37 16.37 -22.69
N LEU A 120 -2.38 16.17 -21.84
CA LEU A 120 -3.80 16.15 -22.21
C LEU A 120 -4.44 17.53 -22.04
N HIS A 121 -4.73 18.20 -23.15
CA HIS A 121 -5.26 19.57 -23.19
C HIS A 121 -6.75 19.73 -22.82
N SER A 122 -7.38 18.72 -22.18
CA SER A 122 -8.79 18.74 -21.74
C SER A 122 -9.80 19.19 -22.80
N LEU A 123 -9.56 18.86 -24.06
CA LEU A 123 -10.34 19.34 -25.22
C LEU A 123 -11.83 18.94 -25.19
N GLY A 124 -12.20 17.90 -24.44
CA GLY A 124 -13.58 17.39 -24.39
C GLY A 124 -14.45 17.99 -23.28
N ASN A 125 -13.86 18.61 -22.26
CA ASN A 125 -14.56 19.19 -21.10
C ASN A 125 -13.98 20.57 -20.79
N GLN A 126 -14.11 21.50 -21.75
CA GLN A 126 -13.79 22.89 -21.48
C GLN A 126 -14.80 23.42 -20.45
N PRO A 127 -14.37 24.03 -19.33
CA PRO A 127 -15.30 24.73 -18.46
C PRO A 127 -16.02 25.80 -19.31
N PRO A 128 -17.30 26.11 -19.03
CA PRO A 128 -18.02 27.15 -19.76
C PRO A 128 -17.30 28.48 -19.52
N ASN A 129 -16.42 28.87 -20.44
CA ASN A 129 -15.68 30.10 -20.33
C ASN A 129 -16.62 31.25 -20.71
N LYS A 130 -16.77 32.24 -19.83
CA LYS A 130 -17.59 33.41 -20.08
C LYS A 130 -16.78 34.38 -20.94
N HIS A 131 -16.90 34.27 -22.27
CA HIS A 131 -16.31 35.24 -23.18
C HIS A 131 -17.22 36.47 -23.29
N VAL A 132 -16.79 37.60 -22.74
CA VAL A 132 -17.53 38.87 -22.77
C VAL A 132 -17.04 39.69 -23.96
N TYR A 133 -17.98 40.10 -24.82
CA TYR A 133 -17.71 41.04 -25.92
C TYR A 133 -18.23 42.42 -25.54
N TYR A 134 -17.43 43.46 -25.82
CA TYR A 134 -17.82 44.85 -25.69
C TYR A 134 -18.14 45.40 -27.08
N ALA A 135 -19.16 46.26 -27.17
CA ALA A 135 -19.59 46.91 -28.41
C ALA A 135 -19.80 48.40 -28.11
N GLU A 136 -19.40 49.27 -29.03
CA GLU A 136 -19.58 50.71 -28.95
C GLU A 136 -21.04 51.08 -29.27
N ASP A 137 -21.65 50.37 -30.24
CA ASP A 137 -23.02 50.64 -30.69
C ASP A 137 -23.97 49.43 -30.63
N ARG A 138 -25.28 49.71 -30.62
CA ARG A 138 -26.32 48.67 -30.58
C ARG A 138 -26.37 47.81 -31.85
N GLU A 139 -25.94 48.37 -32.98
CA GLU A 139 -25.81 47.67 -34.27
C GLU A 139 -24.60 46.73 -34.25
N GLU A 140 -23.45 47.21 -33.78
CA GLU A 140 -22.24 46.41 -33.58
C GLU A 140 -22.50 45.24 -32.61
N ALA A 141 -23.24 45.48 -31.52
CA ALA A 141 -23.64 44.41 -30.59
C ALA A 141 -24.51 43.31 -31.25
N LYS A 142 -25.31 43.65 -32.27
CA LYS A 142 -26.07 42.65 -33.06
C LYS A 142 -25.13 41.87 -33.98
N GLU A 143 -24.19 42.53 -34.63
CA GLU A 143 -23.23 41.90 -35.53
C GLU A 143 -22.28 40.94 -34.79
N ILE A 144 -21.82 41.31 -33.60
CA ILE A 144 -21.00 40.45 -32.74
C ILE A 144 -21.78 39.19 -32.31
N ARG A 145 -23.07 39.31 -31.96
CA ARG A 145 -23.92 38.15 -31.64
C ARG A 145 -24.12 37.21 -32.84
N SER A 146 -24.36 37.77 -34.01
CA SER A 146 -24.52 36.97 -35.24
C SER A 146 -23.21 36.28 -35.63
N SER A 147 -22.08 36.99 -35.56
CA SER A 147 -20.78 36.45 -35.96
C SER A 147 -20.17 35.47 -34.93
N SER A 148 -20.48 35.61 -33.64
CA SER A 148 -20.08 34.63 -32.61
C SER A 148 -20.84 33.31 -32.74
N SER A 149 -22.10 33.36 -33.20
CA SER A 149 -22.87 32.16 -33.57
C SER A 149 -22.24 31.41 -34.75
N GLU A 150 -21.61 32.11 -35.71
CA GLU A 150 -20.96 31.50 -36.88
C GLU A 150 -19.52 31.04 -36.62
N ARG A 151 -18.74 31.82 -35.86
CA ARG A 151 -17.33 31.50 -35.53
C ARG A 151 -17.17 30.44 -34.42
N GLY A 152 -18.26 30.10 -33.72
CA GLY A 152 -18.27 29.21 -32.55
C GLY A 152 -18.37 27.71 -32.83
N LYS A 153 -18.38 27.25 -34.09
CA LYS A 153 -18.26 25.81 -34.37
C LYS A 153 -16.82 25.36 -34.18
N LEU A 154 -16.49 24.95 -32.96
CA LEU A 154 -15.40 24.00 -32.74
C LEU A 154 -15.59 22.82 -33.71
N PRO A 155 -14.51 22.26 -34.27
CA PRO A 155 -14.62 21.05 -35.09
C PRO A 155 -15.44 20.02 -34.30
N SER A 156 -16.53 19.56 -34.91
CA SER A 156 -17.36 18.51 -34.33
C SER A 156 -16.46 17.31 -34.07
N PRO A 157 -16.72 16.47 -33.06
CA PRO A 157 -16.03 15.19 -32.90
C PRO A 157 -15.97 14.38 -34.20
N GLU A 158 -16.91 14.59 -35.13
CA GLU A 158 -16.94 13.95 -36.45
C GLU A 158 -15.83 14.42 -37.42
N ASP A 159 -15.27 15.61 -37.25
CA ASP A 159 -14.25 16.19 -38.15
C ASP A 159 -12.83 15.67 -37.87
N VAL A 160 -12.61 15.03 -36.72
CA VAL A 160 -11.31 14.48 -36.32
C VAL A 160 -11.18 13.04 -36.80
N PRO A 161 -10.09 12.64 -37.48
CA PRO A 161 -9.90 11.26 -37.90
C PRO A 161 -10.06 10.24 -36.76
N ALA A 162 -10.85 9.18 -36.97
CA ALA A 162 -11.22 8.20 -35.94
C ALA A 162 -10.03 7.60 -35.15
N HIS A 163 -8.87 7.45 -35.79
CA HIS A 163 -7.66 6.95 -35.12
C HIS A 163 -7.13 7.92 -34.03
N ILE A 164 -7.25 9.24 -34.22
CA ILE A 164 -6.88 10.25 -33.23
C ILE A 164 -7.88 10.21 -32.08
N GLN A 165 -9.19 10.20 -32.37
CA GLN A 165 -10.21 10.08 -31.34
C GLN A 165 -10.00 8.85 -30.45
N ARG A 166 -9.69 7.69 -31.06
CA ARG A 166 -9.41 6.45 -30.33
C ARG A 166 -8.19 6.57 -29.42
N LYS A 167 -7.09 7.17 -29.91
CA LYS A 167 -5.89 7.43 -29.10
C LYS A 167 -6.18 8.38 -27.94
N THR A 168 -6.88 9.48 -28.22
CA THR A 168 -7.29 10.47 -27.21
C THR A 168 -8.16 9.83 -26.13
N ALA A 169 -9.19 9.06 -26.52
CA ALA A 169 -10.06 8.35 -25.59
C ALA A 169 -9.30 7.30 -24.76
N ALA A 170 -8.33 6.60 -25.35
CA ALA A 170 -7.47 5.66 -24.62
C ALA A 170 -6.64 6.37 -23.54
N SER A 171 -6.04 7.53 -23.87
CA SER A 171 -5.26 8.32 -22.90
C SER A 171 -6.11 8.85 -21.74
N TYR A 172 -7.35 9.30 -21.99
CA TYR A 172 -8.25 9.72 -20.91
C TYR A 172 -8.71 8.55 -20.04
N ARG A 173 -9.00 7.37 -20.62
CA ARG A 173 -9.29 6.15 -19.84
C ARG A 173 -8.09 5.75 -18.97
N GLU A 174 -6.87 5.90 -19.49
CA GLU A 174 -5.65 5.63 -18.76
C GLU A 174 -5.44 6.61 -17.60
N LEU A 175 -5.69 7.91 -17.82
CA LEU A 175 -5.67 8.95 -16.77
C LEU A 175 -6.67 8.61 -15.66
N GLU A 176 -7.94 8.32 -16.02
CA GLU A 176 -8.99 7.95 -15.07
C GLU A 176 -8.61 6.70 -14.26
N ALA A 177 -8.11 5.65 -14.94
CA ALA A 177 -7.66 4.44 -14.29
C ALA A 177 -6.51 4.69 -13.30
N ARG A 178 -5.58 5.60 -13.63
CA ARG A 178 -4.50 5.99 -12.72
C ARG A 178 -5.02 6.79 -11.53
N MET A 179 -5.95 7.72 -11.74
CA MET A 179 -6.58 8.46 -10.64
C MET A 179 -7.30 7.52 -9.67
N LYS A 180 -8.08 6.55 -10.19
CA LYS A 180 -8.70 5.50 -9.36
C LYS A 180 -7.67 4.73 -8.55
N ARG A 181 -6.57 4.31 -9.20
CA ARG A 181 -5.49 3.58 -8.53
C ARG A 181 -4.81 4.39 -7.43
N VAL A 182 -4.59 5.69 -7.63
CA VAL A 182 -4.06 6.57 -6.57
C VAL A 182 -5.02 6.65 -5.41
N ASN A 183 -6.32 6.85 -5.65
CA ASN A 183 -7.33 6.89 -4.59
C ASN A 183 -7.38 5.57 -3.79
N GLU A 184 -7.24 4.42 -4.46
CA GLU A 184 -7.18 3.10 -3.81
C GLU A 184 -5.91 2.95 -2.95
N LEU A 185 -4.75 3.33 -3.48
CA LEU A 185 -3.48 3.27 -2.75
C LEU A 185 -3.45 4.22 -1.55
N GLU A 186 -4.05 5.41 -1.68
CA GLU A 186 -4.18 6.36 -0.58
C GLU A 186 -5.08 5.82 0.53
N LYS A 187 -6.24 5.26 0.19
CA LYS A 187 -7.11 4.58 1.16
C LYS A 187 -6.38 3.48 1.90
N LEU A 188 -5.68 2.60 1.16
CA LEU A 188 -4.91 1.51 1.74
C LEU A 188 -3.80 2.04 2.67
N CYS A 189 -3.11 3.11 2.27
CA CYS A 189 -2.11 3.75 3.13
C CYS A 189 -2.72 4.32 4.42
N MET A 190 -3.88 4.97 4.34
CA MET A 190 -4.60 5.50 5.50
C MET A 190 -5.02 4.37 6.45
N ASP A 191 -5.54 3.26 5.91
CA ASP A 191 -5.95 2.10 6.69
C ASP A 191 -4.77 1.43 7.40
N MET A 192 -3.64 1.25 6.70
CA MET A 192 -2.43 0.69 7.30
C MET A 192 -1.83 1.62 8.36
N ALA A 193 -1.84 2.93 8.12
CA ALA A 193 -1.40 3.93 9.09
C ALA A 193 -2.28 3.88 10.35
N LEU A 194 -3.61 3.86 10.20
CA LEU A 194 -4.54 3.72 11.31
C LEU A 194 -4.29 2.43 12.09
N GLN A 195 -4.14 1.29 11.39
CA GLN A 195 -3.86 0.01 12.05
C GLN A 195 -2.55 0.03 12.83
N LYS A 196 -1.51 0.69 12.31
CA LYS A 196 -0.23 0.87 13.02
C LYS A 196 -0.41 1.73 14.27
N GLU A 197 -1.13 2.85 14.19
CA GLU A 197 -1.42 3.69 15.38
C GLU A 197 -2.25 2.93 16.43
N LEU A 198 -3.18 2.06 16.01
CA LEU A 198 -3.94 1.18 16.90
C LEU A 198 -3.06 0.12 17.57
N GLN A 199 -1.91 -0.22 17.03
CA GLN A 199 -0.99 -1.16 17.67
C GLN A 199 -0.02 -0.46 18.64
N LYS A 200 0.10 0.88 18.59
CA LYS A 200 0.95 1.63 19.52
C LYS A 200 0.38 1.62 20.94
N LYS A 201 1.28 1.88 21.90
CA LYS A 201 0.95 2.06 23.32
C LYS A 201 0.06 3.30 23.50
N GLY A 202 -0.85 3.24 24.48
CA GLY A 202 -1.78 4.31 24.80
C GLY A 202 -3.21 3.81 24.96
N ARG A 203 -3.93 4.36 25.95
CA ARG A 203 -5.31 3.99 26.22
C ARG A 203 -6.23 4.59 25.16
N LYS A 204 -6.98 3.73 24.48
CA LYS A 204 -7.90 4.08 23.39
C LYS A 204 -9.21 3.30 23.52
N ARG A 205 -10.29 3.87 23.00
CA ARG A 205 -11.59 3.21 22.90
C ARG A 205 -12.21 3.43 21.52
N LYS A 206 -12.98 2.46 21.05
CA LYS A 206 -13.83 2.61 19.87
C LYS A 206 -15.05 3.44 20.26
N LEU A 207 -15.42 4.42 19.43
CA LEU A 207 -16.63 5.22 19.61
C LEU A 207 -17.86 4.41 19.17
N ARG A 208 -18.99 4.67 19.82
CA ARG A 208 -20.32 4.23 19.36
C ARG A 208 -20.83 5.18 18.29
N ASP A 209 -21.77 4.72 17.48
CA ASP A 209 -22.28 5.49 16.34
C ASP A 209 -22.92 6.83 16.75
N ASP A 210 -23.57 6.89 17.92
CA ASP A 210 -24.19 8.11 18.48
C ASP A 210 -23.18 9.20 18.89
N GLU A 211 -21.92 8.83 19.16
CA GLU A 211 -20.86 9.77 19.55
C GLU A 211 -20.12 10.36 18.34
N ILE A 212 -20.46 9.93 17.12
CA ILE A 212 -19.76 10.31 15.89
C ILE A 212 -20.38 11.60 15.33
N VAL A 213 -19.61 12.70 15.37
CA VAL A 213 -20.04 14.01 14.87
C VAL A 213 -20.20 14.05 13.35
N SER A 214 -19.42 13.24 12.62
CA SER A 214 -19.48 13.14 11.15
C SER A 214 -19.66 11.67 10.74
N PRO A 215 -20.82 11.30 10.16
CA PRO A 215 -21.10 9.92 9.77
C PRO A 215 -19.97 9.37 8.90
N THR A 216 -19.22 8.43 9.45
CA THR A 216 -18.08 7.79 8.80
C THR A 216 -18.42 6.32 8.61
N THR A 217 -18.11 5.75 7.45
CA THR A 217 -18.43 4.34 7.12
C THR A 217 -17.69 3.34 8.01
N GLY A 218 -16.55 3.74 8.60
CA GLY A 218 -15.66 2.89 9.38
C GLY A 218 -15.65 3.21 10.89
N PRO A 219 -15.10 2.28 11.69
CA PRO A 219 -14.99 2.46 13.14
C PRO A 219 -14.05 3.62 13.49
N VAL A 220 -14.51 4.53 14.35
CA VAL A 220 -13.70 5.66 14.84
C VAL A 220 -13.16 5.36 16.23
N TYR A 221 -11.90 5.74 16.49
CA TYR A 221 -11.23 5.53 17.77
C TYR A 221 -10.89 6.87 18.42
N LYS A 222 -11.09 6.94 19.74
CA LYS A 222 -10.69 8.08 20.57
C LYS A 222 -9.61 7.64 21.55
N TRP A 223 -8.48 8.33 21.50
CA TRP A 223 -7.42 8.18 22.50
C TRP A 223 -7.77 8.99 23.75
N ARG A 224 -7.36 8.50 24.91
CA ARG A 224 -7.43 9.29 26.15
C ARG A 224 -6.53 10.50 25.98
N THR A 225 -7.00 11.66 26.45
CA THR A 225 -6.25 12.91 26.41
C THR A 225 -5.08 12.83 27.40
N GLU A 226 -3.95 12.34 26.91
CA GLU A 226 -2.69 12.20 27.64
C GLU A 226 -1.56 12.76 26.78
N ARG A 227 -0.65 13.54 27.39
CA ARG A 227 0.55 14.00 26.69
C ARG A 227 1.56 12.85 26.65
N LYS A 228 2.15 12.62 25.48
CA LYS A 228 3.28 11.68 25.35
C LYS A 228 4.40 12.12 26.29
N ARG A 229 5.00 11.17 27.02
CA ARG A 229 6.16 11.49 27.86
C ARG A 229 7.39 11.64 26.98
N ILE A 230 8.34 12.47 27.42
CA ILE A 230 9.60 12.71 26.68
C ILE A 230 10.36 11.40 26.45
N LEU A 231 10.32 10.46 27.40
CA LEU A 231 10.97 9.15 27.26
C LEU A 231 10.37 8.32 26.11
N ASP A 232 9.05 8.36 25.92
CA ASP A 232 8.38 7.65 24.82
C ASP A 232 8.75 8.26 23.45
N PHE A 233 9.05 9.57 23.43
CA PHE A 233 9.51 10.27 22.23
C PHE A 233 10.94 9.87 21.84
N LEU A 234 11.81 9.67 22.82
CA LEU A 234 13.21 9.26 22.59
C LEU A 234 13.31 7.84 22.04
N ASP A 235 12.42 6.93 22.39
CA ASP A 235 12.37 5.59 21.79
C ASP A 235 11.94 5.64 20.31
N GLU A 236 10.96 6.49 19.95
CA GLU A 236 10.59 6.71 18.54
C GLU A 236 11.77 7.29 17.72
N VAL A 237 12.55 8.22 18.29
CA VAL A 237 13.70 8.84 17.60
C VAL A 237 14.91 7.91 17.49
N LYS A 238 15.24 7.13 18.54
CA LYS A 238 16.36 6.17 18.51
C LYS A 238 16.19 5.08 17.45
N THR A 239 14.95 4.67 17.17
CA THR A 239 14.68 3.73 16.07
C THR A 239 14.96 4.33 14.69
N LEU A 240 14.80 5.64 14.51
CA LEU A 240 15.11 6.35 13.26
C LEU A 240 16.62 6.56 13.09
N ASP A 241 17.34 6.91 14.16
CA ASP A 241 18.80 7.09 14.12
C ASP A 241 19.54 5.77 13.81
N TYR A 242 19.04 4.63 14.30
CA TYR A 242 19.59 3.31 13.96
C TYR A 242 19.40 2.95 12.48
N ILE A 243 18.26 3.33 11.89
CA ILE A 243 17.96 3.11 10.45
C ILE A 243 18.80 4.06 9.57
N HIS A 244 19.00 5.30 9.98
CA HIS A 244 19.82 6.28 9.25
C HIS A 244 21.31 5.90 9.27
N SER A 245 21.83 5.45 10.43
CA SER A 245 23.21 4.99 10.57
C SER A 245 23.52 3.74 9.73
N ALA A 246 22.54 2.84 9.54
CA ALA A 246 22.69 1.65 8.68
C ALA A 246 22.72 1.99 7.17
N VAL A 247 22.12 3.11 6.75
CA VAL A 247 22.16 3.60 5.36
C VAL A 247 23.40 4.47 5.09
N GLU A 248 23.93 5.16 6.11
CA GLU A 248 25.10 6.06 6.01
C GLU A 248 26.46 5.37 5.96
N LEU A 249 26.56 4.05 6.12
CA LEU A 249 27.82 3.31 6.02
C LEU A 249 28.38 3.19 4.58
N LYS A 250 27.72 3.79 3.57
CA LYS A 250 28.27 3.83 2.21
C LYS A 250 28.78 5.19 1.75
N HIS A 251 28.47 6.32 2.38
CA HIS A 251 28.63 7.62 1.68
C HIS A 251 28.96 8.87 2.53
N ILE A 252 29.66 8.80 3.67
CA ILE A 252 30.04 10.05 4.39
C ILE A 252 31.48 10.02 4.91
N ASN A 253 32.37 10.68 4.16
CA ASN A 253 33.64 11.20 4.70
C ASN A 253 33.71 12.75 4.62
N THR A 254 32.59 13.45 4.40
CA THR A 254 32.63 14.89 4.07
C THR A 254 31.82 15.80 5.01
N VAL A 255 30.91 15.30 5.86
CA VAL A 255 30.00 16.17 6.64
C VAL A 255 30.44 16.36 8.11
N ARG A 256 31.48 15.66 8.58
CA ARG A 256 31.87 15.63 10.01
C ARG A 256 32.57 16.90 10.53
N LEU A 257 32.77 17.93 9.72
CA LEU A 257 33.58 19.10 10.08
C LEU A 257 32.78 20.34 10.53
N LEU A 258 31.45 20.34 10.50
CA LEU A 258 30.66 21.57 10.72
C LEU A 258 29.89 21.67 12.04
N ILE A 259 29.91 20.66 12.91
CA ILE A 259 29.02 20.64 14.11
C ILE A 259 29.74 20.97 15.44
N VAL A 260 31.08 21.08 15.47
CA VAL A 260 31.81 21.18 16.76
C VAL A 260 31.97 22.61 17.31
N SER A 261 31.58 23.67 16.60
CA SER A 261 31.84 25.06 17.04
C SER A 261 30.58 25.87 17.38
N TRP A 262 29.75 25.41 18.32
CA TRP A 262 28.78 26.31 18.96
C TRP A 262 28.36 25.84 20.37
N VAL A 263 29.10 26.26 21.40
CA VAL A 263 28.68 26.20 22.80
C VAL A 263 29.00 27.54 23.47
N PRO A 264 28.01 28.38 23.83
CA PRO A 264 28.25 29.54 24.68
C PRO A 264 28.10 29.17 26.17
N ARG A 265 29.17 29.39 26.95
CA ARG A 265 29.22 29.31 28.42
C ARG A 265 28.37 30.42 29.07
N LYS A 266 27.63 30.07 30.14
CA LYS A 266 26.93 31.00 31.04
C LYS A 266 27.92 31.86 31.85
N THR A 267 27.66 33.16 31.99
CA THR A 267 28.26 34.02 33.02
C THR A 267 27.20 34.73 33.87
N ILE A 268 27.59 34.93 35.13
CA ILE A 268 26.80 35.33 36.31
C ILE A 268 26.68 36.86 36.39
N ARG A 269 25.54 37.32 36.93
CA ARG A 269 25.17 38.73 37.18
C ARG A 269 25.94 39.33 38.37
N ARG A 270 26.44 40.58 38.25
CA ARG A 270 26.44 41.59 39.33
C ARG A 270 26.61 43.03 38.78
N SER A 271 26.05 43.95 39.57
CA SER A 271 25.76 45.39 39.42
C SER A 271 26.90 46.36 39.05
N GLY A 272 26.55 47.48 38.40
CA GLY A 272 27.28 48.75 38.52
C GLY A 272 27.01 49.81 37.42
N GLY A 273 26.27 50.87 37.79
CA GLY A 273 26.30 52.29 37.36
C GLY A 273 26.77 52.80 35.98
N GLY A 274 25.98 53.72 35.41
CA GLY A 274 26.47 55.03 34.92
C GLY A 274 26.46 55.34 33.41
N GLY A 275 25.66 56.34 33.00
CA GLY A 275 26.11 57.44 32.12
C GLY A 275 26.01 57.33 30.59
N LEU A 276 25.03 58.07 30.02
CA LEU A 276 25.03 58.94 28.81
C LEU A 276 25.96 58.68 27.60
N GLY A 277 25.40 58.82 26.38
CA GLY A 277 26.12 59.42 25.24
C GLY A 277 26.08 58.67 23.90
N GLU A 278 25.36 59.27 22.96
CA GLU A 278 25.31 59.23 21.48
C GLU A 278 26.35 58.45 20.63
N ASP A 279 25.82 58.04 19.45
CA ASP A 279 26.42 57.88 18.13
C ASP A 279 27.40 56.73 17.79
N GLY A 280 27.17 56.14 16.60
CA GLY A 280 28.25 55.54 15.80
C GLY A 280 27.96 54.17 15.21
N ALA A 281 27.49 54.16 13.97
CA ALA A 281 27.25 52.98 13.14
C ALA A 281 28.52 52.14 12.83
N ALA A 282 28.36 50.81 12.71
CA ALA A 282 29.16 50.00 11.79
C ALA A 282 28.43 48.71 11.38
N ARG A 283 28.34 48.54 10.05
CA ARG A 283 27.77 47.44 9.27
C ARG A 283 28.36 46.06 9.57
N MET A 284 27.50 45.02 9.60
CA MET A 284 27.79 43.76 8.90
C MET A 284 26.53 43.18 8.27
N LEU A 285 26.68 42.80 7.01
CA LEU A 285 25.69 42.29 6.07
C LEU A 285 25.38 40.80 6.28
N LEU A 286 24.18 40.43 5.82
CA LEU A 286 23.71 39.10 5.41
C LEU A 286 23.67 37.97 6.46
N ALA A 287 22.46 37.73 6.98
CA ALA A 287 21.72 36.48 6.76
C ALA A 287 20.32 36.65 7.35
N LYS A 288 19.34 36.97 6.50
CA LYS A 288 17.92 36.80 6.82
C LYS A 288 17.65 35.31 6.75
N ASP A 289 17.57 34.67 7.90
CA ASP A 289 16.96 33.35 7.98
C ASP A 289 16.03 33.26 9.19
N PHE A 290 14.82 32.80 8.85
CA PHE A 290 14.07 31.87 9.67
C PHE A 290 13.45 32.37 10.99
N MET A 291 12.56 33.35 10.90
CA MET A 291 11.38 33.38 11.78
C MET A 291 10.13 33.69 10.96
N GLY A 292 9.59 32.64 10.34
CA GLY A 292 8.22 32.61 9.87
C GLY A 292 7.33 32.04 10.95
N SER A 293 6.66 32.92 11.69
CA SER A 293 5.49 32.59 12.50
C SER A 293 4.44 31.87 11.66
N LYS A 294 3.97 30.72 12.11
CA LYS A 294 2.62 30.22 11.81
C LYS A 294 2.06 29.74 13.16
N SER A 295 1.39 30.60 13.90
CA SER A 295 -0.02 30.96 13.74
C SER A 295 -0.89 29.74 13.45
N TYR A 296 -1.66 29.38 14.46
CA TYR A 296 -2.95 28.71 14.39
C TYR A 296 -3.67 29.07 13.08
N HIS A 297 -3.94 28.09 12.23
CA HIS A 297 -4.98 28.22 11.23
C HIS A 297 -6.19 27.42 11.69
N ALA A 298 -7.20 28.19 12.08
CA ALA A 298 -8.58 27.79 12.15
C ALA A 298 -9.02 27.12 10.84
N ALA A 299 -9.82 26.08 11.00
CA ALA A 299 -10.57 25.47 9.93
C ALA A 299 -11.46 26.51 9.26
N TRP A 300 -11.31 26.67 7.95
CA TRP A 300 -12.33 27.28 7.10
C TRP A 300 -13.50 26.30 6.99
N VAL A 301 -14.64 26.70 7.53
CA VAL A 301 -15.95 26.15 7.21
C VAL A 301 -16.30 26.66 5.82
N GLY A 302 -16.36 25.76 4.85
CA GLY A 302 -16.96 26.04 3.55
C GLY A 302 -18.49 26.12 3.73
N VAL A 303 -19.02 27.34 3.77
CA VAL A 303 -20.44 27.59 3.56
C VAL A 303 -20.72 27.35 2.09
N GLY A 304 -21.32 26.19 1.78
CA GLY A 304 -21.97 25.95 0.50
C GLY A 304 -23.23 26.78 0.44
N ALA A 305 -23.29 27.70 -0.53
CA ALA A 305 -24.49 28.41 -0.92
C ALA A 305 -25.52 27.39 -1.46
N ALA A 306 -26.52 27.06 -0.65
CA ALA A 306 -27.77 26.51 -1.13
C ALA A 306 -28.67 27.70 -1.48
N GLY A 307 -28.97 27.86 -2.77
CA GLY A 307 -30.05 28.72 -3.23
C GLY A 307 -31.36 28.18 -2.67
N VAL A 308 -32.07 29.03 -1.94
CA VAL A 308 -33.46 28.80 -1.54
C VAL A 308 -34.31 29.50 -2.57
N ASP A 309 -35.18 28.72 -3.21
CA ASP A 309 -36.21 29.15 -4.13
C ASP A 309 -37.17 30.15 -3.44
N GLU A 310 -37.28 31.36 -4.00
CA GLU A 310 -38.37 32.30 -3.73
C GLU A 310 -39.59 31.83 -4.52
N GLU A 311 -40.49 31.09 -3.86
CA GLU A 311 -41.88 30.94 -4.30
C GLU A 311 -42.72 32.12 -3.78
N LEU A 312 -43.34 32.80 -4.75
CA LEU A 312 -44.38 33.82 -4.60
C LEU A 312 -45.60 33.25 -3.87
N ALA A 313 -45.98 33.88 -2.76
CA ALA A 313 -47.34 33.78 -2.22
C ALA A 313 -47.74 35.07 -1.50
N TRP A 314 -48.76 35.72 -2.07
CA TRP A 314 -49.55 36.88 -1.62
C TRP A 314 -48.94 38.27 -1.81
#